data_AF-A0A8S1V8V9-F1
#
_entry.id   AF-A0A8S1V8V9-F1
#
_cell.length_a   1.000
_cell.length_b   1.000
_cell.length_c   1.000
_cell.angle_alpha   90.00
_cell.angle_beta   90.00
_cell.angle_gamma   90.00
#
_symmetry.space_group_name_H-M   'P 1'
#
loop_
_entity.id
_entity.type
_entity.pdbx_description
1 polymer ?
#
loop_
_entity_poly.entity_id
_entity_poly.type
_entity_poly.pdbx_seq_one_letter_code
_entity_poly.pdbx_strand_id
1 'polypeptide(L)'
;MNTLTKIAKQFCKQIKEKKDDILSSDTYIYAKQKLQIINDPKFIQKTIKIEESAKAKNYYLTSKQFPILLCAGTLFFYHLWQVMPYSKIFKHTSISEYTKDLLYPILLAPSSHQTTQSFLTYVPALICGLYLNGYYMNYKGMIGLYLINSLLSSAITFYYEKYRNQQLGISMMSPKTTGACTALAYIFSFVVLQPEYMIRKKFPFAIFPLLYIIYEIEEFLMDDQQNCRPAHIASMIIGATYGLIFKKYYKFL
;
A
#
# COMPACT_ATOMS: atom_id res chain seq x y z
N MET A 1 29.68 -3.10 30.08
CA MET A 1 29.30 -3.66 28.76
C MET A 1 28.13 -4.61 28.98
N ASN A 2 26.94 -4.28 28.47
CA ASN A 2 25.68 -4.96 28.81
C ASN A 2 25.61 -6.41 28.30
N THR A 3 24.90 -7.27 29.05
CA THR A 3 24.71 -8.71 28.77
C THR A 3 24.20 -8.97 27.35
N LEU A 4 23.32 -8.11 26.84
CA LEU A 4 22.82 -8.14 25.45
C LEU A 4 23.93 -7.96 24.41
N THR A 5 24.91 -7.10 24.68
CA THR A 5 26.03 -6.84 23.76
C THR A 5 27.01 -8.02 23.70
N LYS A 6 27.19 -8.74 24.82
CA LYS A 6 27.95 -10.01 24.84
C LYS A 6 27.24 -11.10 24.04
N ILE A 7 25.94 -11.27 24.22
CA ILE A 7 25.14 -12.27 23.50
C ILE A 7 25.15 -11.97 21.98
N ALA A 8 24.94 -10.72 21.58
CA ALA A 8 24.96 -10.33 20.17
C ALA A 8 26.33 -10.57 19.52
N LYS A 9 27.44 -10.23 20.21
CA LYS A 9 28.79 -10.52 19.70
C LYS A 9 29.05 -12.01 19.55
N GLN A 10 28.60 -12.82 20.49
CA GLN A 10 28.79 -14.28 20.46
C GLN A 10 27.98 -14.92 19.34
N PHE A 11 26.75 -14.43 19.10
CA PHE A 11 25.88 -14.88 18.01
C PHE A 11 26.46 -14.51 16.63
N CYS A 12 26.95 -13.27 16.47
CA CYS A 12 27.60 -12.85 15.23
C CYS A 12 28.89 -13.63 14.95
N LYS A 13 29.66 -13.99 15.99
CA LYS A 13 30.87 -14.81 15.85
C LYS A 13 30.53 -16.23 15.37
N GLN A 14 29.52 -16.87 15.96
CA GLN A 14 29.06 -18.20 15.56
C GLN A 14 28.48 -18.25 14.13
N ILE A 15 27.82 -17.19 13.67
CA ILE A 15 27.31 -17.10 12.29
C ILE A 15 28.47 -16.96 11.29
N LYS A 16 29.53 -16.24 11.67
CA LYS A 16 30.69 -16.02 10.80
C LYS A 16 31.54 -17.28 10.66
N GLU A 17 31.79 -17.99 11.75
CA GLU A 17 32.54 -19.25 11.76
C GLU A 17 31.81 -20.39 11.03
N LYS A 18 30.47 -20.38 11.00
CA LYS A 18 29.68 -21.38 10.23
C LYS A 18 29.51 -21.05 8.75
N LYS A 19 29.91 -19.87 8.30
CA LYS A 19 29.74 -19.46 6.90
C LYS A 19 30.78 -20.08 5.99
N ASP A 20 31.95 -20.42 6.53
CA ASP A 20 33.09 -20.91 5.76
C ASP A 20 32.98 -22.42 5.42
N ASP A 21 32.13 -23.18 6.11
CA ASP A 21 31.88 -24.61 5.81
C ASP A 21 30.73 -24.87 4.80
N ILE A 22 29.95 -23.85 4.41
CA ILE A 22 28.68 -24.05 3.66
C ILE A 22 28.74 -23.50 2.22
N LEU A 23 29.89 -22.97 1.79
CA LEU A 23 30.03 -22.30 0.48
C LEU A 23 30.40 -23.22 -0.70
N SER A 24 30.41 -24.55 -0.54
CA SER A 24 30.91 -25.48 -1.57
C SER A 24 29.87 -26.37 -2.27
N SER A 25 28.56 -26.13 -2.19
CA SER A 25 27.60 -26.87 -3.03
C SER A 25 26.35 -26.08 -3.40
N ASP A 26 26.11 -25.90 -4.71
CA ASP A 26 24.90 -25.35 -5.33
C ASP A 26 23.68 -26.29 -5.23
N THR A 27 23.44 -26.84 -4.04
CA THR A 27 22.25 -27.64 -3.74
C THR A 27 21.59 -27.11 -2.48
N TYR A 28 20.30 -26.82 -2.57
CA TYR A 28 19.50 -26.41 -1.43
C TYR A 28 19.41 -27.58 -0.43
N ILE A 29 20.29 -27.60 0.56
CA ILE A 29 20.28 -28.62 1.62
C ILE A 29 19.10 -28.31 2.55
N TYR A 30 18.08 -29.17 2.53
CA TYR A 30 16.97 -29.14 3.49
C TYR A 30 17.53 -29.38 4.91
N ALA A 31 17.73 -28.29 5.66
CA ALA A 31 18.34 -28.32 6.98
C ALA A 31 17.35 -28.87 8.03
N LYS A 32 17.20 -30.20 8.06
CA LYS A 32 16.33 -30.96 8.98
C LYS A 32 16.56 -30.59 10.46
N GLN A 33 17.78 -30.23 10.83
CA GLN A 33 18.16 -29.77 12.18
C GLN A 33 17.61 -28.38 12.54
N LYS A 34 17.40 -27.47 11.58
CA LYS A 34 16.83 -26.13 11.85
C LYS A 34 15.32 -26.19 12.15
N LEU A 35 14.63 -27.21 11.62
CA LEU A 35 13.22 -27.49 11.93
C LEU A 35 13.03 -28.16 13.30
N GLN A 36 14.02 -28.90 13.82
CA GLN A 36 13.94 -29.47 15.18
C GLN A 36 13.90 -28.39 16.27
N ILE A 37 14.48 -27.21 16.01
CA ILE A 37 14.40 -26.04 16.92
C ILE A 37 12.96 -25.53 17.02
N ILE A 38 12.14 -25.67 15.97
CA ILE A 38 10.73 -25.26 15.97
C ILE A 38 9.88 -26.18 16.86
N ASN A 39 10.32 -27.43 17.04
CA ASN A 39 9.70 -28.41 17.94
C ASN A 39 10.35 -28.45 19.35
N ASP A 40 11.33 -27.58 19.63
CA ASP A 40 11.94 -27.48 20.96
C ASP A 40 10.90 -26.95 21.96
N PRO A 41 10.62 -27.65 23.08
CA PRO A 41 9.65 -27.21 24.09
C PRO A 41 9.90 -25.79 24.62
N LYS A 42 11.17 -25.36 24.70
CA LYS A 42 11.54 -24.00 25.12
C LYS A 42 11.23 -22.97 24.04
N PHE A 43 11.40 -23.33 22.78
CA PHE A 43 11.03 -22.46 21.65
C PHE A 43 9.51 -22.31 21.57
N ILE A 44 8.76 -23.41 21.69
CA ILE A 44 7.29 -23.41 21.72
C ILE A 44 6.77 -22.55 22.88
N GLN A 45 7.29 -22.74 24.11
CA GLN A 45 6.89 -21.90 25.25
C GLN A 45 7.23 -20.41 25.06
N LYS A 46 8.35 -20.11 24.41
CA LYS A 46 8.71 -18.72 24.10
C LYS A 46 7.76 -18.12 23.07
N THR A 47 7.36 -18.88 22.05
CA THR A 47 6.38 -18.45 21.04
C THR A 47 5.00 -18.26 21.66
N ILE A 48 4.55 -19.17 22.54
CA ILE A 48 3.29 -19.05 23.29
C ILE A 48 3.32 -17.79 24.16
N LYS A 49 4.41 -17.54 24.92
CA LYS A 49 4.54 -16.32 25.73
C LYS A 49 4.56 -15.05 24.88
N ILE A 50 5.17 -15.09 23.69
CA ILE A 50 5.14 -13.96 22.74
C ILE A 50 3.71 -13.74 22.23
N GLU A 51 2.98 -14.79 21.85
CA GLU A 51 1.58 -14.71 21.44
C GLU A 51 0.66 -14.23 22.57
N GLU A 52 0.85 -14.70 23.81
CA GLU A 52 0.10 -14.25 24.99
C GLU A 52 0.41 -12.80 25.33
N SER A 53 1.68 -12.39 25.24
CA SER A 53 2.08 -10.99 25.43
C SER A 53 1.57 -10.07 24.32
N ALA A 54 1.43 -10.58 23.09
CA ALA A 54 0.82 -9.87 21.97
C ALA A 54 -0.70 -9.76 22.14
N LYS A 55 -1.37 -10.79 22.67
CA LYS A 55 -2.79 -10.74 23.09
C LYS A 55 -3.03 -9.78 24.26
N ALA A 56 -2.05 -9.58 25.13
CA ALA A 56 -2.13 -8.67 26.28
C ALA A 56 -1.85 -7.20 25.94
N LYS A 57 -1.20 -6.91 24.79
CA LYS A 57 -0.96 -5.55 24.29
C LYS A 57 -1.71 -5.31 22.99
N ASN A 58 -3.03 -5.27 23.10
CA ASN A 58 -3.93 -4.98 21.99
C ASN A 58 -3.92 -3.48 21.65
N TYR A 59 -2.82 -2.97 21.11
CA TYR A 59 -2.84 -1.75 20.30
C TYR A 59 -3.41 -2.10 18.92
N TYR A 60 -4.67 -2.56 18.86
CA TYR A 60 -5.33 -2.74 17.58
C TYR A 60 -5.71 -1.35 17.05
N LEU A 61 -5.28 -1.05 15.83
CA LEU A 61 -5.88 0.03 15.05
C LEU A 61 -7.40 -0.23 15.00
N THR A 62 -8.18 0.60 15.66
CA THR A 62 -9.65 0.52 15.57
C THR A 62 -10.08 0.85 14.13
N SER A 63 -11.31 0.48 13.76
CA SER A 63 -11.89 0.83 12.44
C SER A 63 -11.83 2.32 12.12
N LYS A 64 -11.68 3.19 13.12
CA LYS A 64 -11.52 4.64 12.96
C LYS A 64 -10.07 5.11 12.89
N GLN A 65 -9.12 4.40 13.52
CA GLN A 65 -7.72 4.83 13.58
C GLN A 65 -6.98 4.68 12.25
N PHE A 66 -7.24 3.62 11.49
CA PHE A 66 -6.58 3.43 10.19
C PHE A 66 -6.97 4.52 9.16
N PRO A 67 -8.25 4.86 8.98
CA PRO A 67 -8.64 6.01 8.14
C PRO A 67 -7.96 7.31 8.53
N ILE A 68 -7.92 7.62 9.82
CA ILE A 68 -7.28 8.84 10.33
C ILE A 68 -5.77 8.82 10.01
N LEU A 69 -5.12 7.69 10.24
CA LEU A 69 -3.69 7.52 9.96
C LEU A 69 -3.38 7.68 8.47
N LEU A 70 -4.21 7.10 7.60
CA LEU A 70 -4.04 7.20 6.15
C LEU A 70 -4.24 8.63 5.65
N CYS A 71 -5.27 9.34 6.12
CA CYS A 71 -5.49 10.75 5.79
C CYS A 71 -4.37 11.66 6.31
N ALA A 72 -3.95 11.48 7.57
CA ALA A 72 -2.86 12.24 8.16
C ALA A 72 -1.53 11.98 7.43
N GLY A 73 -1.25 10.73 7.07
CA GLY A 73 -0.08 10.36 6.26
C GLY A 73 -0.13 11.00 4.87
N THR A 74 -1.29 11.00 4.22
CA THR A 74 -1.49 11.63 2.90
C THR A 74 -1.25 13.14 2.95
N LEU A 75 -1.79 13.82 3.97
CA LEU A 75 -1.54 15.23 4.26
C LEU A 75 -0.05 15.51 4.51
N PHE A 76 0.60 14.66 5.30
CA PHE A 76 2.02 14.77 5.60
C PHE A 76 2.87 14.63 4.34
N PHE A 77 2.64 13.61 3.51
CA PHE A 77 3.39 13.43 2.26
C PHE A 77 3.16 14.57 1.28
N TYR A 78 1.91 15.05 1.15
CA TYR A 78 1.63 16.24 0.36
C TYR A 78 2.41 17.46 0.86
N HIS A 79 2.40 17.72 2.18
CA HIS A 79 3.18 18.80 2.76
C HIS A 79 4.68 18.65 2.46
N LEU A 80 5.23 17.44 2.59
CA LEU A 80 6.62 17.17 2.23
C LEU A 80 6.92 17.51 0.77
N TRP A 81 6.01 17.23 -0.17
CA TRP A 81 6.16 17.60 -1.59
C TRP A 81 6.24 19.11 -1.80
N GLN A 82 5.59 19.90 -0.94
CA GLN A 82 5.61 21.36 -1.02
C GLN A 82 6.88 21.99 -0.41
N VAL A 83 7.47 21.36 0.61
CA VAL A 83 8.58 21.96 1.38
C VAL A 83 9.94 21.33 1.13
N MET A 84 10.00 20.08 0.67
CA MET A 84 11.27 19.39 0.42
C MET A 84 11.70 19.50 -1.05
N PRO A 85 13.01 19.54 -1.33
CA PRO A 85 13.52 19.44 -2.69
C PRO A 85 13.06 18.13 -3.37
N TYR A 86 12.63 18.23 -4.63
CA TYR A 86 12.17 17.11 -5.44
C TYR A 86 13.09 15.89 -5.34
N SER A 87 14.41 16.11 -5.49
CA SER A 87 15.46 15.08 -5.47
C SER A 87 15.56 14.25 -4.19
N LYS A 88 15.02 14.76 -3.08
CA LYS A 88 15.01 14.09 -1.78
C LYS A 88 13.72 13.29 -1.58
N ILE A 89 12.57 13.85 -1.96
CA ILE A 89 11.28 13.24 -1.63
C ILE A 89 10.88 12.12 -2.59
N PHE A 90 11.13 12.27 -3.90
CA PHE A 90 10.59 11.35 -4.91
C PHE A 90 11.03 9.90 -4.65
N LYS A 91 12.26 9.71 -4.13
CA LYS A 91 12.84 8.38 -3.84
C LYS A 91 12.05 7.58 -2.81
N HIS A 92 11.17 8.22 -2.03
CA HIS A 92 10.43 7.58 -0.96
C HIS A 92 8.93 7.47 -1.25
N THR A 93 8.38 8.41 -2.01
CA THR A 93 6.93 8.58 -2.17
C THR A 93 6.46 8.47 -3.62
N SER A 94 7.31 8.02 -4.54
CA SER A 94 6.94 7.84 -5.94
C SER A 94 7.61 6.62 -6.56
N ILE A 95 6.91 6.02 -7.52
CA ILE A 95 7.41 4.90 -8.31
C ILE A 95 8.38 5.46 -9.33
N SER A 96 9.60 4.93 -9.35
CA SER A 96 10.67 5.45 -10.19
C SER A 96 11.77 4.41 -10.42
N GLU A 97 12.38 4.43 -11.62
CA GLU A 97 13.57 3.66 -11.95
C GLU A 97 14.84 4.15 -11.22
N TYR A 98 14.80 5.36 -10.63
CA TYR A 98 15.92 5.90 -9.86
C TYR A 98 16.02 5.34 -8.43
N THR A 99 15.05 4.51 -8.00
CA THR A 99 14.98 3.99 -6.62
C THR A 99 15.36 2.51 -6.58
N LYS A 100 16.45 2.17 -5.86
CA LYS A 100 16.92 0.78 -5.71
C LYS A 100 16.06 -0.05 -4.75
N ASP A 101 15.50 0.57 -3.72
CA ASP A 101 14.59 -0.06 -2.76
C ASP A 101 13.14 0.23 -3.13
N LEU A 102 12.48 -0.72 -3.79
CA LEU A 102 11.11 -0.52 -4.30
C LEU A 102 10.02 -0.72 -3.24
N LEU A 103 10.31 -1.34 -2.10
CA LEU A 103 9.29 -1.71 -1.11
C LEU A 103 8.58 -0.48 -0.51
N TYR A 104 9.34 0.51 -0.03
CA TYR A 104 8.75 1.71 0.57
C TYR A 104 8.01 2.59 -0.44
N PRO A 105 8.57 2.89 -1.64
CA PRO A 105 7.85 3.63 -2.66
C PRO A 105 6.53 2.99 -3.09
N ILE A 106 6.49 1.65 -3.25
CA ILE A 106 5.26 0.94 -3.61
C ILE A 106 4.16 1.14 -2.55
N LEU A 107 4.54 1.17 -1.26
CA LEU A 107 3.61 1.36 -0.17
C LEU A 107 3.20 2.82 0.05
N LEU A 108 4.03 3.79 -0.34
CA LEU A 108 3.80 5.20 -0.01
C LEU A 108 3.32 6.04 -1.20
N ALA A 109 3.66 5.67 -2.44
CA ALA A 109 3.18 6.33 -3.65
C ALA A 109 1.64 6.45 -3.75
N PRO A 110 0.85 5.47 -3.27
CA PRO A 110 -0.61 5.55 -3.24
C PRO A 110 -1.18 6.51 -2.20
N SER A 111 -0.34 7.00 -1.27
CA SER A 111 -0.71 8.03 -0.28
C SER A 111 -0.06 9.38 -0.62
N SER A 112 0.48 9.54 -1.82
CA SER A 112 1.30 10.68 -2.20
C SER A 112 0.66 11.47 -3.35
N HIS A 113 0.65 12.79 -3.22
CA HIS A 113 0.17 13.72 -4.24
C HIS A 113 1.22 14.80 -4.46
N GLN A 114 1.61 15.04 -5.72
CA GLN A 114 2.62 16.04 -6.08
C GLN A 114 2.00 17.42 -6.31
N THR A 115 0.79 17.47 -6.87
CA THR A 115 0.13 18.71 -7.29
C THR A 115 -1.07 19.04 -6.42
N THR A 116 -1.33 20.34 -6.25
CA THR A 116 -2.51 20.86 -5.54
C THR A 116 -3.81 20.35 -6.16
N GLN A 117 -3.87 20.28 -7.49
CA GLN A 117 -5.04 19.78 -8.22
C GLN A 117 -5.31 18.31 -7.88
N SER A 118 -4.31 17.43 -7.98
CA SER A 118 -4.45 16.02 -7.58
C SER A 118 -4.87 15.89 -6.12
N PHE A 119 -4.26 16.67 -5.23
CA PHE A 119 -4.58 16.65 -3.81
C PHE A 119 -6.04 17.04 -3.54
N LEU A 120 -6.50 18.17 -4.08
CA LEU A 120 -7.85 18.68 -3.86
C LEU A 120 -8.94 17.82 -4.53
N THR A 121 -8.62 17.12 -5.61
CA THR A 121 -9.55 16.20 -6.27
C THR A 121 -9.68 14.88 -5.50
N TYR A 122 -8.55 14.25 -5.16
CA TYR A 122 -8.55 12.85 -4.70
C TYR A 122 -8.57 12.68 -3.18
N VAL A 123 -8.09 13.65 -2.39
CA VAL A 123 -8.10 13.51 -0.93
C VAL A 123 -9.52 13.62 -0.34
N PRO A 124 -10.39 14.54 -0.78
CA PRO A 124 -11.80 14.51 -0.35
C PRO A 124 -12.50 13.20 -0.74
N ALA A 125 -12.22 12.69 -1.95
CA ALA A 125 -12.71 11.41 -2.43
C ALA A 125 -12.22 10.24 -1.55
N LEU A 126 -10.96 10.26 -1.13
CA LEU A 126 -10.37 9.29 -0.20
C LEU A 126 -11.02 9.33 1.17
N ILE A 127 -11.15 10.52 1.78
CA ILE A 127 -11.80 10.69 3.10
C ILE A 127 -13.21 10.13 3.06
N CYS A 128 -13.96 10.48 2.01
CA CYS A 128 -15.31 10.00 1.77
C CYS A 128 -15.35 8.47 1.62
N GLY A 129 -14.51 7.91 0.75
CA GLY A 129 -14.42 6.47 0.54
C GLY A 129 -14.08 5.72 1.82
N LEU A 130 -13.12 6.21 2.61
CA LEU A 130 -12.74 5.61 3.89
C LEU A 130 -13.89 5.68 4.91
N TYR A 131 -14.54 6.83 5.03
CA TYR A 131 -15.68 7.00 5.93
C TYR A 131 -16.81 6.03 5.59
N LEU A 132 -17.17 5.94 4.32
CA LEU A 132 -18.25 5.08 3.83
C LEU A 132 -17.90 3.59 4.01
N ASN A 133 -16.69 3.17 3.63
CA ASN A 133 -16.26 1.78 3.86
C ASN A 133 -16.14 1.46 5.35
N GLY A 134 -15.81 2.42 6.21
CA GLY A 134 -15.68 2.21 7.67
C GLY A 134 -16.97 1.76 8.37
N TYR A 135 -18.14 1.95 7.75
CA TYR A 135 -19.41 1.41 8.23
C TYR A 135 -19.59 -0.08 7.95
N TYR A 136 -18.89 -0.58 6.92
CA TYR A 136 -19.18 -1.87 6.27
C TYR A 136 -17.98 -2.82 6.33
N MET A 137 -16.77 -2.29 6.48
CA MET A 137 -15.52 -3.02 6.52
C MET A 137 -14.82 -2.80 7.86
N ASN A 138 -14.28 -3.87 8.44
CA ASN A 138 -13.40 -3.76 9.58
C ASN A 138 -12.03 -3.19 9.16
N TYR A 139 -11.22 -2.75 10.13
CA TYR A 139 -9.91 -2.14 9.87
C TYR A 139 -8.98 -3.07 9.08
N LYS A 140 -9.03 -4.39 9.30
CA LYS A 140 -8.21 -5.38 8.57
C LYS A 140 -8.58 -5.42 7.10
N GLY A 141 -9.88 -5.37 6.80
CA GLY A 141 -10.41 -5.29 5.44
C GLY A 141 -9.92 -4.02 4.74
N MET A 142 -10.00 -2.88 5.42
CA MET A 142 -9.54 -1.60 4.88
C MET A 142 -8.02 -1.58 4.62
N ILE A 143 -7.21 -2.08 5.57
CA ILE A 143 -5.75 -2.21 5.39
C ILE A 143 -5.43 -3.16 4.23
N GLY A 144 -6.12 -4.30 4.14
CA GLY A 144 -5.92 -5.26 3.06
C GLY A 144 -6.20 -4.65 1.69
N LEU A 145 -7.29 -3.88 1.56
CA LEU A 145 -7.61 -3.15 0.33
C LEU A 145 -6.51 -2.14 0.00
N TYR A 146 -6.04 -1.36 0.98
CA TYR A 146 -4.93 -0.42 0.77
C TYR A 146 -3.68 -1.12 0.24
N LEU A 147 -3.25 -2.21 0.90
CA LEU A 147 -2.00 -2.90 0.56
C LEU A 147 -2.07 -3.56 -0.83
N ILE A 148 -3.17 -4.23 -1.15
CA ILE A 148 -3.36 -4.87 -2.47
C ILE A 148 -3.42 -3.81 -3.56
N ASN A 149 -4.19 -2.74 -3.34
CA ASN A 149 -4.27 -1.63 -4.29
C ASN A 149 -2.91 -0.96 -4.47
N SER A 150 -2.16 -0.76 -3.39
CA SER A 150 -0.83 -0.13 -3.42
C SER A 150 0.14 -0.92 -4.27
N LEU A 151 0.18 -2.25 -4.08
CA LEU A 151 1.06 -3.13 -4.84
C LEU A 151 0.69 -3.15 -6.33
N LEU A 152 -0.58 -3.39 -6.63
CA LEU A 152 -1.03 -3.58 -8.01
C LEU A 152 -1.02 -2.28 -8.81
N SER A 153 -1.52 -1.18 -8.25
CA SER A 153 -1.50 0.12 -8.93
C SER A 153 -0.07 0.56 -9.23
N SER A 154 0.84 0.43 -8.26
CA SER A 154 2.26 0.79 -8.45
C SER A 154 2.94 -0.08 -9.50
N ALA A 155 2.67 -1.39 -9.51
CA ALA A 155 3.20 -2.30 -10.52
C ALA A 155 2.69 -1.93 -11.92
N ILE A 156 1.38 -1.71 -12.07
CA ILE A 156 0.77 -1.32 -13.34
C ILE A 156 1.34 0.01 -13.83
N THR A 157 1.47 1.01 -12.94
CA THR A 157 2.12 2.29 -13.26
C THR A 157 3.53 2.08 -13.78
N PHE A 158 4.35 1.28 -13.08
CA PHE A 158 5.72 1.02 -13.49
C PHE A 158 5.80 0.39 -14.89
N TYR A 159 5.05 -0.69 -15.13
CA TYR A 159 5.10 -1.41 -16.41
C TYR A 159 4.55 -0.57 -17.56
N TYR A 160 3.42 0.11 -17.35
CA TYR A 160 2.78 0.92 -18.38
C TYR A 160 3.65 2.11 -18.77
N GLU A 161 4.14 2.88 -17.80
CA GLU A 161 4.95 4.06 -18.06
C GLU A 161 6.30 3.70 -18.70
N LYS A 162 6.91 2.57 -18.28
CA LYS A 162 8.11 2.05 -18.92
C LYS A 162 7.87 1.70 -20.39
N TYR A 163 6.79 0.98 -20.68
CA TYR A 163 6.42 0.61 -22.04
C TYR A 163 6.11 1.85 -22.89
N ARG A 164 5.33 2.81 -22.36
CA ARG A 164 5.01 4.07 -23.05
C ARG A 164 6.28 4.87 -23.36
N ASN A 165 7.19 5.00 -22.41
CA ASN A 165 8.41 5.77 -22.60
C ASN A 165 9.33 5.13 -23.65
N GLN A 166 9.40 3.80 -23.71
CA GLN A 166 10.12 3.10 -24.78
C GLN A 166 9.54 3.42 -26.16
N GLN A 167 8.22 3.47 -26.30
CA GLN A 167 7.57 3.86 -27.57
C GLN A 167 7.86 5.31 -27.96
N LEU A 168 8.03 6.20 -26.98
CA LEU A 168 8.35 7.61 -27.18
C LEU A 168 9.86 7.89 -27.32
N GLY A 169 10.71 6.86 -27.26
CA GLY A 169 12.17 7.02 -27.29
C GLY A 169 12.77 7.63 -26.02
N ILE A 170 12.02 7.67 -24.91
CA ILE A 170 12.46 8.17 -23.61
C ILE A 170 13.11 7.02 -22.83
N SER A 171 14.35 7.21 -22.39
CA SER A 171 15.18 6.15 -21.82
C SER A 171 14.80 5.75 -20.38
N MET A 172 14.12 6.62 -19.62
CA MET A 172 13.80 6.38 -18.23
C MET A 172 12.43 6.93 -17.82
N MET A 173 11.77 6.22 -16.91
CA MET A 173 10.53 6.67 -16.28
C MET A 173 10.73 7.85 -15.32
N SER A 174 9.95 8.92 -15.52
CA SER A 174 9.85 9.99 -14.54
C SER A 174 9.18 9.49 -13.25
N PRO A 175 9.52 10.04 -12.07
CA PRO A 175 8.90 9.61 -10.82
C PRO A 175 7.39 9.87 -10.79
N LYS A 176 6.58 8.82 -10.57
CA LYS A 176 5.11 8.87 -10.58
C LYS A 176 4.52 8.56 -9.21
N THR A 177 3.58 9.38 -8.76
CA THR A 177 2.71 9.06 -7.61
C THR A 177 1.47 8.30 -8.06
N THR A 178 0.85 7.56 -7.15
CA THR A 178 -0.39 6.81 -7.40
C THR A 178 -1.51 7.21 -6.43
N GLY A 179 -1.44 8.42 -5.85
CA GLY A 179 -2.40 8.91 -4.84
C GLY A 179 -3.88 8.78 -5.22
N ALA A 180 -4.21 9.04 -6.50
CA ALA A 180 -5.55 8.87 -7.05
C ALA A 180 -6.10 7.45 -6.94
N CYS A 181 -5.23 6.44 -7.08
CA CYS A 181 -5.59 5.03 -7.07
C CYS A 181 -6.25 4.60 -5.76
N THR A 182 -5.80 5.13 -4.63
CA THR A 182 -6.33 4.78 -3.31
C THR A 182 -7.76 5.26 -3.14
N ALA A 183 -8.04 6.50 -3.53
CA ALA A 183 -9.40 7.06 -3.47
C ALA A 183 -10.38 6.23 -4.31
N LEU A 184 -9.98 5.89 -5.53
CA LEU A 184 -10.80 5.09 -6.46
C LEU A 184 -11.10 3.69 -5.91
N ALA A 185 -10.10 3.00 -5.37
CA ALA A 185 -10.28 1.67 -4.80
C ALA A 185 -11.33 1.66 -3.67
N TYR A 186 -11.27 2.63 -2.75
CA TYR A 186 -12.26 2.72 -1.68
C TYR A 186 -13.65 3.10 -2.19
N ILE A 187 -13.76 4.07 -3.09
CA ILE A 187 -15.07 4.46 -3.65
C ILE A 187 -15.74 3.26 -4.35
N PHE A 188 -15.01 2.55 -5.20
CA PHE A 188 -15.57 1.42 -5.95
C PHE A 188 -15.86 0.20 -5.07
N SER A 189 -15.08 -0.01 -4.00
CA SER A 189 -15.43 -0.98 -2.96
C SER A 189 -16.79 -0.64 -2.34
N PHE A 190 -17.02 0.63 -1.98
CA PHE A 190 -18.28 1.05 -1.38
C PHE A 190 -19.47 0.93 -2.33
N VAL A 191 -19.33 1.32 -3.60
CA VAL A 191 -20.38 1.21 -4.62
C VAL A 191 -20.93 -0.22 -4.71
N VAL A 192 -20.05 -1.22 -4.62
CA VAL A 192 -20.44 -2.64 -4.64
C VAL A 192 -21.06 -3.11 -3.33
N LEU A 193 -20.52 -2.64 -2.20
CA LEU A 193 -21.03 -2.99 -0.88
C LEU A 193 -22.46 -2.47 -0.69
N GLN A 194 -22.73 -1.23 -1.10
CA GLN A 194 -24.00 -0.54 -0.90
C GLN A 194 -24.50 0.16 -2.20
N PRO A 195 -24.91 -0.61 -3.22
CA PRO A 195 -25.35 -0.03 -4.50
C PRO A 195 -26.62 0.83 -4.33
N GLU A 196 -27.52 0.45 -3.42
CA GLU A 196 -28.72 1.23 -3.15
C GLU A 196 -28.43 2.59 -2.53
N TYR A 197 -27.34 2.73 -1.76
CA TYR A 197 -26.96 4.01 -1.16
C TYR A 197 -26.62 5.01 -2.27
N MET A 198 -25.90 4.56 -3.31
CA MET A 198 -25.56 5.38 -4.48
C MET A 198 -26.79 5.77 -5.31
N ILE A 199 -27.79 4.89 -5.39
CA ILE A 199 -29.00 5.11 -6.21
C ILE A 199 -30.06 5.94 -5.47
N ARG A 200 -30.22 5.75 -4.15
CA ARG A 200 -31.37 6.29 -3.39
C ARG A 200 -31.04 7.43 -2.41
N LYS A 201 -29.79 7.59 -1.96
CA LYS A 201 -29.47 8.60 -0.91
C LYS A 201 -28.18 9.38 -1.21
N LYS A 202 -28.38 10.68 -1.44
CA LYS A 202 -27.40 11.79 -1.44
C LYS A 202 -26.51 11.94 -2.70
N PHE A 203 -26.85 13.00 -3.44
CA PHE A 203 -26.19 13.62 -4.60
C PHE A 203 -24.64 13.78 -4.54
N PRO A 204 -23.97 14.09 -3.41
CA PRO A 204 -22.51 14.29 -3.41
C PRO A 204 -21.68 13.04 -3.70
N PHE A 205 -22.24 11.82 -3.60
CA PHE A 205 -21.46 10.58 -3.71
C PHE A 205 -21.35 10.04 -5.14
N ALA A 206 -22.39 10.22 -5.95
CA ALA A 206 -22.34 9.93 -7.39
C ALA A 206 -21.45 10.93 -8.17
N ILE A 207 -21.20 12.10 -7.57
CA ILE A 207 -20.35 13.14 -8.15
C ILE A 207 -18.88 12.69 -8.20
N PHE A 208 -18.37 11.90 -7.25
CA PHE A 208 -16.94 11.54 -7.26
C PHE A 208 -16.51 10.66 -8.44
N PRO A 209 -17.24 9.58 -8.80
CA PRO A 209 -17.01 8.87 -10.06
C PRO A 209 -17.16 9.77 -11.30
N LEU A 210 -18.10 10.73 -11.26
CA LEU A 210 -18.34 11.66 -12.36
C LEU A 210 -17.21 12.70 -12.52
N LEU A 211 -16.72 13.26 -11.41
CA LEU A 211 -15.56 14.17 -11.35
C LEU A 211 -14.29 13.47 -11.81
N TYR A 212 -14.13 12.18 -11.46
CA TYR A 212 -13.06 11.37 -12.00
C TYR A 212 -13.16 11.23 -13.53
N ILE A 213 -14.35 10.96 -14.07
CA ILE A 213 -14.57 10.88 -15.53
C ILE A 213 -14.26 12.23 -16.20
N ILE A 214 -14.72 13.34 -15.62
CA ILE A 214 -14.46 14.69 -16.13
C ILE A 214 -12.95 14.98 -16.13
N TYR A 215 -12.26 14.67 -15.04
CA TYR A 215 -10.83 14.88 -14.91
C TYR A 215 -10.01 14.00 -15.88
N GLU A 216 -10.40 12.75 -16.09
CA GLU A 216 -9.79 11.87 -17.10
C GLU A 216 -9.95 12.41 -18.53
N ILE A 217 -11.09 13.03 -18.83
CA ILE A 217 -11.35 13.70 -20.11
C ILE A 217 -10.47 14.94 -20.23
N GLU A 218 -10.35 15.77 -19.19
CA GLU A 218 -9.47 16.94 -19.21
C GLU A 218 -7.99 16.55 -19.41
N GLU A 219 -7.49 15.52 -18.71
CA GLU A 219 -6.13 15.01 -18.93
C GLU A 219 -5.94 14.40 -20.33
N PHE A 220 -7.00 13.87 -20.95
CA PHE A 220 -6.93 13.40 -22.34
C PHE A 220 -6.73 14.56 -23.32
N LEU A 221 -7.33 15.71 -23.02
CA LEU A 221 -7.29 16.88 -23.90
C LEU A 221 -6.05 17.76 -23.70
N MET A 222 -5.40 17.70 -22.53
CA MET A 222 -4.27 18.57 -22.16
C MET A 222 -2.89 18.04 -22.56
N ASP A 223 -2.79 16.80 -23.07
CA ASP A 223 -1.54 16.08 -23.44
C ASP A 223 -0.47 15.95 -22.31
N ASP A 224 -0.72 16.53 -21.13
CA ASP A 224 0.06 16.39 -19.91
C ASP A 224 -0.42 15.15 -19.15
N GLN A 225 0.07 13.97 -19.52
CA GLN A 225 -0.26 12.72 -18.84
C GLN A 225 0.51 12.60 -17.52
N GLN A 226 0.09 13.35 -16.50
CA GLN A 226 0.60 13.19 -15.15
C GLN A 226 0.18 11.83 -14.57
N ASN A 227 -1.01 11.33 -14.91
CA ASN A 227 -1.52 10.08 -14.36
C ASN A 227 -1.47 8.87 -15.31
N CYS A 228 -1.27 7.70 -14.69
CA CYS A 228 -1.29 6.42 -15.37
C CYS A 228 -2.71 5.84 -15.37
N ARG A 229 -3.51 6.15 -16.41
CA ARG A 229 -4.92 5.70 -16.54
C ARG A 229 -5.13 4.20 -16.32
N PRO A 230 -4.27 3.28 -16.83
CA PRO A 230 -4.44 1.86 -16.57
C PRO A 230 -4.40 1.51 -15.07
N ALA A 231 -3.62 2.24 -14.28
CA ALA A 231 -3.55 2.05 -12.83
C ALA A 231 -4.84 2.53 -12.14
N HIS A 232 -5.46 3.61 -12.63
CA HIS A 232 -6.75 4.07 -12.12
C HIS A 232 -7.87 3.06 -12.40
N ILE A 233 -7.98 2.60 -13.66
CA ILE A 233 -8.96 1.58 -14.05
C ILE A 233 -8.76 0.30 -13.22
N ALA A 234 -7.51 -0.15 -13.09
CA ALA A 234 -7.20 -1.31 -12.26
C ALA A 234 -7.60 -1.10 -10.80
N SER A 235 -7.38 0.08 -10.24
CA SER A 235 -7.78 0.40 -8.87
C SER A 235 -9.29 0.35 -8.66
N MET A 236 -10.06 0.81 -9.65
CA MET A 236 -11.54 0.69 -9.65
C MET A 236 -11.96 -0.79 -9.66
N ILE A 237 -11.34 -1.60 -10.52
CA ILE A 237 -11.60 -3.05 -10.61
C ILE A 237 -11.22 -3.76 -9.30
N ILE A 238 -10.06 -3.43 -8.73
CA ILE A 238 -9.58 -3.98 -7.46
C ILE A 238 -10.56 -3.61 -6.34
N GLY A 239 -10.95 -2.34 -6.25
CA GLY A 239 -11.94 -1.86 -5.30
C GLY A 239 -13.24 -2.63 -5.38
N ALA A 240 -13.83 -2.70 -6.59
CA ALA A 240 -15.09 -3.42 -6.83
C ALA A 240 -14.98 -4.92 -6.48
N THR A 241 -13.89 -5.56 -6.90
CA THR A 241 -13.63 -6.99 -6.62
C THR A 241 -13.48 -7.24 -5.14
N TYR A 242 -12.72 -6.40 -4.44
CA TYR A 242 -12.51 -6.53 -3.01
C TYR A 242 -13.82 -6.29 -2.23
N GLY A 243 -14.64 -5.33 -2.67
CA GLY A 243 -15.99 -5.10 -2.16
C GLY A 243 -16.90 -6.32 -2.34
N LEU A 244 -16.86 -6.99 -3.51
CA LEU A 244 -17.60 -8.23 -3.77
C LEU A 244 -17.16 -9.37 -2.84
N ILE A 245 -15.84 -9.56 -2.68
CA ILE A 245 -15.26 -10.56 -1.78
C ILE A 245 -15.74 -10.29 -0.36
N PHE A 246 -15.64 -9.04 0.09
CA PHE A 246 -16.05 -8.66 1.44
C PHE A 246 -17.55 -8.91 1.64
N LYS A 247 -18.40 -8.48 0.70
CA LYS A 247 -19.85 -8.72 0.72
C LYS A 247 -20.23 -10.20 0.77
N LYS A 248 -19.48 -11.07 0.07
CA LYS A 248 -19.75 -12.51 0.00
C LYS A 248 -19.34 -13.24 1.28
N TYR A 249 -18.16 -12.93 1.82
CA TYR A 249 -17.55 -13.73 2.90
C TYR A 249 -17.71 -13.11 4.28
N TYR A 250 -17.95 -11.80 4.37
CA TYR A 250 -18.22 -11.10 5.62
C TYR A 250 -19.67 -10.63 5.56
N LYS A 251 -20.60 -11.52 5.97
CA LYS A 251 -21.99 -11.12 6.19
C LYS A 251 -21.98 -9.93 7.17
N PHE A 252 -22.58 -8.83 6.74
CA PHE A 252 -22.75 -7.64 7.56
C PHE A 252 -23.33 -8.03 8.92
N LEU A 253 -22.71 -7.52 9.99
CA LEU A 253 -23.25 -7.53 11.35
C LEU A 253 -24.58 -6.77 11.38
#